data_AF-A0A2B7WGR0-F1
#
_entry.id   AF-A0A2B7WGR0-F1
#
_cell.length_a   1.000
_cell.length_b   1.000
_cell.length_c   1.000
_cell.angle_alpha   90.00
_cell.angle_beta   90.00
_cell.angle_gamma   90.00
#
_symmetry.space_group_name_H-M   'P 1'
#
loop_
_entity.id
_entity.type
_entity.pdbx_description
1 polymer ?
#
loop_
_entity_poly.entity_id
_entity_poly.type
_entity_poly.pdbx_seq_one_letter_code
_entity_poly.pdbx_strand_id
1 'polypeptide(L)'
;MTPLSWFAWEGNEAAVKLLLENGANLEPKDKDGRTPMYHAKERGHEGVVKLLLEKGPNLESRDRDARLLIEKDIWRSYQAAEHDEESSNNILEYY
;
A
#
# COMPACT_ATOMS: atom_id res chain seq x y z
N MET A 1 -7.04 8.82 -10.06
CA MET A 1 -5.94 9.25 -10.96
C MET A 1 -5.69 10.72 -10.72
N THR A 2 -4.55 11.07 -10.16
CA THR A 2 -4.13 12.46 -9.91
C THR A 2 -2.89 12.81 -10.74
N PRO A 3 -2.60 14.10 -10.96
CA PRO A 3 -1.42 14.52 -11.73
C PRO A 3 -0.13 13.93 -11.18
N LEU A 4 0.03 13.91 -9.85
CA LEU A 4 1.20 13.33 -9.19
C LEU A 4 1.35 11.83 -9.47
N SER A 5 0.26 11.07 -9.49
CA SER A 5 0.29 9.64 -9.81
C SER A 5 0.71 9.38 -11.26
N TRP A 6 0.31 10.26 -12.19
CA TRP A 6 0.72 10.16 -13.59
C TRP A 6 2.22 10.40 -13.75
N PHE A 7 2.75 11.50 -13.19
CA PHE A 7 4.18 11.78 -13.28
C PHE A 7 5.05 10.76 -12.54
N ALA A 8 4.54 10.19 -11.45
CA ALA A 8 5.22 9.10 -10.75
C ALA A 8 5.26 7.81 -11.58
N TRP A 9 4.19 7.53 -12.34
CA TRP A 9 4.10 6.40 -13.26
C TRP A 9 4.96 6.58 -14.52
N GLU A 10 5.17 7.82 -14.94
CA GLU A 10 6.04 8.15 -16.08
C GLU A 10 7.52 8.32 -15.69
N GLY A 11 7.82 8.38 -14.38
CA GLY A 11 9.18 8.60 -13.88
C GLY A 11 9.66 10.04 -14.02
N ASN A 12 8.75 11.01 -14.18
CA ASN A 12 9.10 12.40 -14.44
C ASN A 12 9.43 13.15 -13.15
N GLU A 13 10.68 13.04 -12.72
CA GLU A 13 11.23 13.65 -11.50
C GLU A 13 11.02 15.17 -11.43
N ALA A 14 11.20 15.87 -12.56
CA ALA A 14 11.06 17.33 -12.62
C ALA A 14 9.62 17.77 -12.33
N ALA A 15 8.64 17.09 -12.94
CA ALA A 15 7.23 17.37 -12.69
C ALA A 15 6.81 17.02 -11.25
N VAL A 16 7.35 15.91 -10.70
CA VAL A 16 7.12 15.52 -9.30
C VAL A 16 7.67 16.58 -8.34
N LYS A 17 8.88 17.12 -8.57
CA LYS A 17 9.44 18.24 -7.78
C LYS A 17 8.56 19.49 -7.82
N LEU A 18 8.10 19.89 -9.00
CA LEU A 18 7.24 21.06 -9.18
C LEU A 18 5.91 20.93 -8.42
N LEU A 19 5.31 19.74 -8.44
CA LEU A 19 4.09 19.45 -7.69
C LEU A 19 4.34 19.47 -6.17
N LEU A 20 5.47 18.90 -5.74
CA LEU A 20 5.91 18.92 -4.36
C LEU A 20 6.12 20.34 -3.82
N GLU A 21 6.74 21.22 -4.61
CA GLU A 21 6.94 22.63 -4.27
C GLU A 21 5.61 23.40 -4.17
N ASN A 22 4.61 23.02 -4.98
CA ASN A 22 3.27 23.58 -4.92
C ASN A 22 2.39 23.00 -3.79
N GLY A 23 2.94 22.14 -2.93
CA GLY A 23 2.18 21.52 -1.83
C GLY A 23 1.11 20.54 -2.32
N ALA A 24 1.33 19.91 -3.48
CA ALA A 24 0.43 18.89 -3.99
C ALA A 24 0.28 17.75 -2.96
N ASN A 25 -0.93 17.22 -2.85
CA ASN A 25 -1.17 16.06 -2.01
C ASN A 25 -0.31 14.88 -2.48
N LEU A 26 0.49 14.35 -1.57
CA LEU A 26 1.43 13.26 -1.79
C LEU A 26 0.81 11.86 -1.69
N GLU A 27 -0.37 11.79 -1.09
CA GLU A 27 -1.09 10.53 -0.83
C GLU A 27 -2.43 10.40 -1.57
N PRO A 28 -2.56 10.80 -2.85
CA PRO A 28 -3.79 10.54 -3.56
C PRO A 28 -3.91 9.04 -3.83
N LYS A 29 -4.87 8.40 -3.17
CA LYS A 29 -5.24 7.02 -3.46
C LYS A 29 -6.02 6.96 -4.76
N ASP A 30 -5.66 6.04 -5.64
CA ASP A 30 -6.50 5.70 -6.79
C ASP A 30 -7.67 4.79 -6.38
N LYS A 31 -8.46 4.33 -7.37
CA LYS A 31 -9.61 3.46 -7.13
C LYS A 31 -9.23 2.11 -6.52
N ASP A 32 -7.98 1.71 -6.70
CA ASP A 32 -7.41 0.46 -6.17
C ASP A 32 -6.66 0.72 -4.84
N GLY A 33 -6.76 1.93 -4.29
CA GLY A 33 -6.10 2.30 -3.05
C GLY A 33 -4.59 2.56 -3.17
N ARG A 34 -4.05 2.58 -4.40
CA ARG A 34 -2.60 2.71 -4.65
C ARG A 34 -2.17 4.17 -4.62
N THR A 35 -0.95 4.39 -4.15
CA THR A 35 -0.33 5.72 -4.03
C THR A 35 0.59 6.00 -5.22
N PRO A 36 0.95 7.26 -5.50
CA PRO A 36 1.96 7.58 -6.51
C PRO A 36 3.29 6.86 -6.27
N MET A 37 3.66 6.66 -4.99
CA MET A 37 4.87 5.92 -4.61
C MET A 37 4.80 4.45 -5.02
N TYR A 38 3.62 3.82 -4.90
CA TYR A 38 3.41 2.44 -5.39
C TYR A 38 3.72 2.35 -6.89
N HIS A 39 3.17 3.26 -7.70
CA HIS A 39 3.38 3.28 -9.16
C HIS A 39 4.85 3.51 -9.52
N ALA A 40 5.54 4.41 -8.81
CA ALA A 40 6.97 4.66 -9.02
C ALA A 40 7.83 3.44 -8.65
N LYS A 41 7.50 2.73 -7.55
CA LYS A 41 8.19 1.49 -7.14
C LYS A 41 7.93 0.34 -8.11
N GLU A 42 6.68 0.15 -8.52
CA GLU A 42 6.28 -0.91 -9.47
C GLU A 42 7.08 -0.81 -10.78
N ARG A 43 7.35 0.42 -11.22
CA ARG A 43 8.09 0.71 -12.46
C ARG A 43 9.59 0.86 -12.29
N GLY A 44 10.11 0.83 -11.06
CA GLY A 44 11.53 0.99 -10.78
C GLY A 44 12.06 2.43 -10.94
N HIS A 45 11.19 3.44 -10.82
CA HIS A 45 11.59 4.85 -10.88
C HIS A 45 12.16 5.33 -9.54
N GLU A 46 13.36 4.86 -9.20
CA GLU A 46 14.02 5.13 -7.91
C GLU A 46 14.22 6.62 -7.61
N GLY A 47 14.49 7.45 -8.63
CA GLY A 47 14.66 8.89 -8.45
C GLY A 47 13.39 9.57 -7.95
N VAL A 48 12.23 9.20 -8.52
CA VAL A 48 10.92 9.65 -8.04
C VAL A 48 10.65 9.15 -6.62
N VAL A 49 10.97 7.90 -6.32
CA VAL A 49 10.79 7.32 -4.98
C VAL A 49 11.60 8.10 -3.93
N LYS A 50 12.86 8.41 -4.23
CA LYS A 50 13.72 9.23 -3.35
C LYS A 50 13.13 10.61 -3.12
N LEU A 51 12.66 11.28 -4.17
CA LEU A 51 12.05 12.62 -4.05
C LEU A 51 10.78 12.63 -3.19
N LEU A 52 9.94 11.61 -3.33
CA LEU A 52 8.75 11.45 -2.50
C LEU A 52 9.14 11.19 -1.02
N LEU A 53 10.14 10.33 -0.79
CA LEU A 53 10.68 10.04 0.55
C LEU A 53 11.28 11.28 1.23
N GLU A 54 12.05 12.10 0.51
CA GLU A 54 12.66 13.32 1.03
C GLU A 54 11.62 14.32 1.54
N LYS A 55 10.44 14.37 0.91
CA LYS A 55 9.36 15.28 1.30
C LYS A 55 8.38 14.67 2.32
N GLY A 56 8.37 13.35 2.47
CA GLY A 56 7.45 12.65 3.37
C GLY A 56 7.93 11.25 3.75
N PRO A 57 8.75 11.09 4.80
CA PRO A 57 9.14 9.76 5.29
C PRO A 57 7.94 8.91 5.74
N ASN A 58 6.84 9.55 6.15
CA ASN A 58 5.57 8.89 6.46
C ASN A 58 4.92 8.16 5.28
N LEU A 59 5.35 8.44 4.04
CA LEU A 59 4.86 7.74 2.86
C LEU A 59 5.31 6.28 2.85
N GLU A 60 6.53 5.99 3.32
CA GLU A 60 7.05 4.61 3.36
C GLU A 60 6.33 3.77 4.41
N SER A 61 6.12 4.33 5.61
CA SER A 61 5.43 3.62 6.69
C SER A 61 3.99 3.29 6.32
N ARG A 62 3.31 4.19 5.61
CA ARG A 62 1.90 4.00 5.20
C ARG A 62 1.76 3.11 3.97
N ASP A 63 2.72 3.10 3.05
CA ASP A 63 2.82 2.12 1.97
C ASP A 63 3.00 0.70 2.54
N ARG A 64 3.87 0.58 3.56
CA ARG A 64 4.06 -0.66 4.32
C ARG A 64 2.79 -1.06 5.06
N ASP A 65 2.11 -0.13 5.73
CA ASP A 65 0.83 -0.40 6.40
C ASP A 65 -0.28 -0.81 5.43
N ALA A 66 -0.37 -0.19 4.25
CA ALA A 66 -1.35 -0.56 3.23
C ALA A 66 -1.11 -2.00 2.73
N ARG A 67 0.15 -2.37 2.50
CA ARG A 67 0.52 -3.73 2.13
C ARG A 67 0.25 -4.73 3.24
N LEU A 68 0.58 -4.36 4.48
CA LEU A 68 0.35 -5.19 5.66
C LEU A 68 -1.13 -5.35 5.97
N LEU A 69 -1.97 -4.34 5.68
CA LEU A 69 -3.42 -4.43 5.84
C LEU A 69 -4.02 -5.48 4.91
N ILE A 70 -3.58 -5.54 3.64
CA ILE A 70 -4.00 -6.58 2.69
C ILE A 70 -3.52 -7.96 3.18
N GLU A 71 -2.26 -8.09 3.61
CA GLU A 71 -1.72 -9.35 4.12
C GLU A 71 -2.44 -9.81 5.40
N LYS A 72 -2.76 -8.88 6.31
CA LYS A 72 -3.43 -9.16 7.57
C LYS A 72 -4.89 -9.57 7.38
N ASP A 73 -5.57 -9.02 6.39
CA ASP A 73 -6.93 -9.43 6.04
C ASP A 73 -6.94 -10.84 5.42
N ILE A 74 -5.92 -11.18 4.61
CA ILE A 74 -5.72 -12.54 4.11
C ILE A 74 -5.45 -13.51 5.27
N TRP A 75 -4.53 -13.19 6.18
CA TRP A 75 -4.26 -14.02 7.35
C TRP A 75 -5.46 -14.19 8.28
N ARG A 76 -6.28 -13.14 8.45
CA ARG A 76 -7.54 -13.23 9.20
C ARG A 76 -8.54 -14.16 8.55
N SER A 77 -8.64 -14.17 7.22
CA SER A 77 -9.55 -15.12 6.55
C SER A 77 -9.06 -16.57 6.71
N TYR A 78 -7.75 -16.80 6.67
CA TYR A 78 -7.17 -18.11 6.95
C TYR A 78 -7.40 -18.55 8.40
N GLN A 79 -7.20 -17.65 9.37
CA GLN A 79 -7.36 -17.96 10.80
C GLN A 79 -8.84 -18.19 11.20
N ALA A 80 -9.79 -17.56 10.51
CA ALA A 80 -11.22 -17.80 10.73
C ALA A 80 -11.65 -19.20 10.25
N ALA A 81 -11.03 -19.74 9.20
CA ALA A 81 -11.34 -21.07 8.68
C ALA A 81 -10.82 -22.20 9.59
N GLU A 82 -9.73 -21.97 10.31
CA GLU A 82 -9.11 -22.97 11.19
C GLU A 82 -9.83 -23.11 12.54
N HIS A 83 -10.52 -22.05 12.99
CA HIS A 83 -11.25 -22.05 14.26
C HIS A 83 -12.65 -22.71 14.20
N ASP A 84 -13.15 -23.06 13.00
CA ASP A 84 -14.40 -23.80 12.80
C ASP A 84 -14.21 -25.33 12.84
N GLU A 85 -13.00 -25.84 12.58
CA GLU A 85 -12.72 -27.29 12.61
C GLU A 85 -12.54 -27.82 14.05
N GLU A 86 -12.12 -26.98 15.00
CA GLU A 86 -11.95 -27.38 16.40
C GLU A 86 -13.27 -27.41 17.19
N SER A 87 -14.35 -26.82 16.66
CA SER A 87 -15.70 -26.99 17.21
C SER A 87 -16.33 -28.35 16.89
N SER A 88 -15.84 -29.06 15.88
CA SER A 88 -16.37 -30.38 15.50
C SER A 88 -15.67 -31.55 16.20
N ASN A 89 -14.50 -31.34 16.81
CA ASN A 89 -13.74 -32.39 17.50
C ASN A 89 -14.06 -32.56 19.00
N ASN A 90 -15.14 -31.96 19.49
CA ASN A 90 -15.60 -32.16 20.88
C ASN A 90 -16.88 -33.02 20.99
N ILE A 91 -17.09 -33.98 20.06
CA ILE A 91 -18.25 -34.91 20.12
C ILE A 91 -17.83 -36.39 20.12
N LEU A 92 -16.58 -36.72 20.43
CA LEU A 92 -16.14 -38.12 20.66
C LEU A 92 -15.64 -38.37 22.08
N GLU A 93 -16.28 -37.76 23.08
CA GLU A 93 -16.19 -38.24 24.46
C GLU A 93 -17.56 -38.13 25.13
N TYR A 94 -18.49 -39.04 24.79
CA TYR A 94 -19.44 -39.64 25.76
C TYR A 94 -20.14 -40.85 25.11
N TYR A 95 -19.84 -42.02 25.68
CA TYR A 95 -20.26 -43.41 25.39
C TYR A 95 -19.41 -44.24 24.43
#